data_AF-A0A351KA13-F1
#
_entry.id   AF-A0A351KA13-F1
#
_cell.length_a   1.000
_cell.length_b   1.000
_cell.length_c   1.000
_cell.angle_alpha   90.00
_cell.angle_beta   90.00
_cell.angle_gamma   90.00
#
_symmetry.space_group_name_H-M   'P 1'
#
loop_
_entity.id
_entity.type
_entity.pdbx_description
1 polymer ?
#
loop_
_entity_poly.entity_id
_entity_poly.type
_entity_poly.pdbx_seq_one_letter_code
_entity_poly.pdbx_strand_id
1 'polypeptide(L)'
;HGEWMECRLLAAGDRTNPWFQECSSSIINNGDVVAFDTDLVGAYGMMSDISRTWVCGDAPATPEATTAHALAVQQVTRNMELLQPGMTFHELAHRSWAPPEDEYRHYSVLFHGVGQCDEYPSIP
;
A
#
# COMPACT_ATOMS: atom_id res chain seq x y z
N HIS A 1 21.73 -8.10 -6.99
CA HIS A 1 22.12 -6.78 -6.46
C HIS A 1 20.93 -5.85 -6.62
N GLY A 2 20.59 -5.05 -5.61
CA GLY A 2 19.64 -3.93 -5.69
C GLY A 2 20.37 -2.62 -5.39
N GLU A 3 19.69 -1.48 -5.54
CA GLU A 3 20.33 -0.16 -5.46
C GLU A 3 19.95 0.61 -4.18
N TRP A 4 18.69 1.01 -4.01
CA TRP A 4 18.23 1.75 -2.82
C TRP A 4 16.74 1.56 -2.54
N MET A 5 16.27 2.06 -1.39
CA MET A 5 14.85 2.21 -1.04
C MET A 5 14.52 3.70 -1.08
N GLU A 6 13.48 4.13 -1.80
CA GLU A 6 13.13 5.55 -1.94
C GLU A 6 12.63 6.14 -0.62
N CYS A 7 11.86 5.37 0.14
CA CYS A 7 11.20 5.83 1.35
C CYS A 7 11.60 5.04 2.60
N ARG A 8 11.03 5.48 3.72
CA ARG A 8 11.13 4.81 5.03
C ARG A 8 9.77 4.25 5.45
N LEU A 9 8.97 3.71 4.54
CA LEU A 9 7.60 3.28 4.83
C LEU A 9 7.57 1.89 5.46
N LEU A 10 7.92 1.82 6.74
CA LEU A 10 7.64 0.66 7.60
C LEU A 10 7.22 1.18 8.98
N ALA A 11 6.02 0.81 9.40
CA ALA A 11 5.47 1.20 10.69
C ALA A 11 4.78 0.01 11.37
N ALA A 12 4.70 0.07 12.70
CA ALA A 12 4.09 -0.98 13.52
C ALA A 12 3.15 -0.39 14.58
N GLY A 13 2.11 -1.14 14.93
CA GLY A 13 1.11 -0.76 15.92
C GLY A 13 0.43 0.55 15.55
N ASP A 14 0.23 1.43 16.55
CA ASP A 14 -0.42 2.74 16.38
C ASP A 14 0.28 3.64 15.36
N ARG A 15 1.57 3.40 15.06
CA ARG A 15 2.31 4.18 14.06
C ARG A 15 1.88 3.89 12.62
N THR A 16 1.09 2.84 12.39
CA THR A 16 0.50 2.58 11.08
C THR A 16 -0.63 3.56 10.74
N ASN A 17 -1.15 4.32 11.72
CA ASN A 17 -2.26 5.25 11.54
C ASN A 17 -2.06 6.59 12.28
N PRO A 18 -1.90 7.73 11.56
CA PRO A 18 -1.96 7.87 10.11
C PRO A 18 -0.76 7.19 9.43
N TRP A 19 -0.98 6.73 8.19
CA TRP A 19 0.06 6.21 7.29
C TRP A 19 1.10 7.31 6.98
N PHE A 20 2.25 6.93 6.41
CA PHE A 20 3.44 7.78 6.17
C PHE A 20 4.31 8.11 7.40
N GLN A 21 4.04 7.55 8.57
CA GLN A 21 5.02 7.64 9.66
C GLN A 21 6.26 6.81 9.33
N GLU A 22 7.43 7.43 9.36
CA GLU A 22 8.68 6.80 8.92
C GLU A 22 9.17 5.67 9.85
N CYS A 23 9.89 4.72 9.28
CA CYS A 23 10.59 3.66 9.97
C CYS A 23 11.60 4.26 10.95
N SER A 24 11.54 3.80 12.19
CA SER A 24 12.25 4.37 13.34
C SER A 24 12.75 3.27 14.28
N SER A 25 13.25 3.66 15.45
CA SER A 25 13.67 2.73 16.51
C SER A 25 12.50 2.23 17.38
N SER A 26 11.24 2.42 16.97
CA SER A 26 10.08 1.89 17.70
C SER A 26 10.17 0.36 17.82
N ILE A 27 9.92 -0.15 19.03
CA ILE A 27 9.88 -1.58 19.29
C ILE A 27 8.58 -2.14 18.72
N ILE A 28 8.70 -3.17 17.88
CA ILE A 28 7.56 -3.97 17.38
C ILE A 28 7.22 -5.01 18.44
N ASN A 29 5.96 -5.02 18.89
CA ASN A 29 5.45 -5.91 19.92
C ASN A 29 4.64 -7.06 19.32
N ASN A 30 4.47 -8.14 20.09
CA ASN A 30 3.55 -9.22 19.72
C ASN A 30 2.11 -8.69 19.56
N GLY A 31 1.47 -9.00 18.45
CA GLY A 31 0.13 -8.52 18.08
C GLY A 31 0.11 -7.20 17.33
N ASP A 32 1.24 -6.50 17.18
CA ASP A 32 1.29 -5.27 16.39
C ASP A 32 1.00 -5.57 14.92
N VAL A 33 0.10 -4.78 14.31
CA VAL A 33 0.00 -4.68 12.86
C VAL A 33 1.29 -4.05 12.34
N VAL A 34 1.97 -4.71 11.41
CA VAL A 34 3.20 -4.22 10.76
C VAL A 34 2.88 -4.00 9.29
N ALA A 35 2.86 -2.75 8.85
CA ALA A 35 2.61 -2.38 7.47
C ALA A 35 3.88 -1.77 6.88
N PHE A 36 4.19 -2.14 5.64
CA PHE A 36 5.33 -1.60 4.92
C PHE A 36 5.02 -1.43 3.43
N ASP A 37 5.71 -0.46 2.86
CA ASP A 37 5.91 -0.32 1.42
C ASP A 37 7.37 -0.60 1.08
N THR A 38 7.62 -1.27 -0.04
CA THR A 38 8.98 -1.57 -0.45
C THR A 38 9.68 -0.36 -1.02
N ASP A 39 9.03 0.44 -1.87
CA ASP A 39 9.68 1.59 -2.51
C ASP A 39 11.10 1.25 -3.06
N LEU A 40 11.30 0.02 -3.54
CA LEU A 40 12.63 -0.58 -3.72
C LEU A 40 13.08 -0.43 -5.17
N VAL A 41 14.16 0.30 -5.39
CA VAL A 41 14.91 0.24 -6.66
C VAL A 41 15.87 -0.94 -6.61
N GLY A 42 15.48 -2.00 -7.29
CA GLY A 42 16.05 -3.33 -7.19
C GLY A 42 17.06 -3.65 -8.30
N ALA A 43 16.99 -4.88 -8.81
CA ALA A 43 17.91 -5.33 -9.85
C ALA A 43 17.67 -4.56 -11.17
N TYR A 44 18.77 -4.29 -11.89
CA TYR A 44 18.75 -3.55 -13.15
C TYR A 44 18.24 -2.11 -13.04
N GLY A 45 18.29 -1.49 -11.86
CA GLY A 45 17.75 -0.14 -11.64
C GLY A 45 16.23 -0.07 -11.79
N MET A 46 15.54 -1.21 -11.69
CA MET A 46 14.08 -1.29 -11.84
C MET A 46 13.40 -1.37 -10.47
N MET A 47 12.36 -0.58 -10.32
CA MET A 47 11.57 -0.54 -9.11
C MET A 47 10.66 -1.77 -8.98
N SER A 48 10.57 -2.30 -7.77
CA SER A 48 9.50 -3.18 -7.34
C SER A 48 8.78 -2.50 -6.20
N ASP A 49 7.60 -1.96 -6.50
CA ASP A 49 6.79 -1.22 -5.54
C ASP A 49 5.57 -2.04 -5.13
N ILE A 50 5.66 -2.63 -3.93
CA ILE A 50 4.62 -3.48 -3.36
C ILE A 50 4.47 -3.20 -1.86
N SER A 51 3.23 -2.93 -1.46
CA SER A 51 2.86 -2.83 -0.05
C SER A 51 2.34 -4.16 0.51
N ARG A 52 2.68 -4.48 1.76
CA ARG A 52 2.09 -5.61 2.52
C ARG A 52 1.90 -5.26 3.99
N THR A 53 0.97 -5.98 4.63
CA THR A 53 0.66 -5.84 6.05
C THR A 53 0.65 -7.21 6.72
N TRP A 54 1.26 -7.28 7.90
CA TRP A 54 1.38 -8.47 8.75
C TRP A 54 0.88 -8.19 10.16
N VAL A 55 0.75 -9.25 10.95
CA VAL A 55 0.62 -9.18 12.42
C VAL A 55 1.86 -9.84 13.02
N CYS A 56 2.53 -9.14 13.93
CA CYS A 56 3.77 -9.60 14.54
C CYS A 56 3.50 -10.71 15.57
N GLY A 57 4.28 -11.79 15.51
CA GLY A 57 4.28 -12.86 16.52
C GLY A 57 3.16 -13.89 16.37
N ASP A 58 2.66 -14.39 17.50
CA ASP A 58 1.68 -15.46 17.59
C ASP A 58 0.27 -14.98 18.02
N ALA A 59 0.15 -13.69 18.36
CA ALA A 59 -1.14 -13.09 18.64
C ALA A 59 -2.02 -13.05 17.36
N PRO A 60 -3.34 -13.29 17.49
CA PRO A 60 -4.26 -13.21 16.37
C PRO A 60 -4.45 -11.77 15.90
N ALA A 61 -4.79 -11.59 14.62
CA ALA A 61 -5.22 -10.29 14.10
C ALA A 61 -6.49 -9.81 14.81
N THR A 62 -6.57 -8.51 15.10
CA THR A 62 -7.79 -7.93 15.66
C THR A 62 -8.92 -7.92 14.62
N PRO A 63 -10.21 -7.84 15.05
CA PRO A 63 -11.32 -7.67 14.13
C PRO A 63 -11.18 -6.43 13.23
N GLU A 64 -10.66 -5.34 13.76
CA GLU A 64 -10.42 -4.09 13.04
C GLU A 64 -9.33 -4.28 11.97
N ALA A 65 -8.19 -4.90 12.32
CA ALA A 65 -7.13 -5.20 11.37
C ALA A 65 -7.58 -6.15 10.26
N THR A 66 -8.37 -7.17 10.63
CA THR A 66 -8.96 -8.13 9.68
C THR A 66 -9.90 -7.43 8.70
N THR A 67 -10.76 -6.54 9.20
CA THR A 67 -11.72 -5.80 8.40
C THR A 67 -11.01 -4.82 7.46
N ALA A 68 -10.05 -4.05 7.97
CA ALA A 68 -9.26 -3.11 7.17
C ALA A 68 -8.46 -3.83 6.07
N HIS A 69 -7.84 -4.97 6.39
CA HIS A 69 -7.14 -5.79 5.41
C HIS A 69 -8.10 -6.34 4.34
N ALA A 70 -9.30 -6.80 4.71
CA ALA A 70 -10.29 -7.27 3.74
C ALA A 70 -10.74 -6.16 2.77
N LEU A 71 -10.98 -4.94 3.27
CA LEU A 71 -11.29 -3.77 2.43
C LEU A 71 -10.14 -3.42 1.49
N ALA A 72 -8.90 -3.42 1.97
CA ALA A 72 -7.72 -3.14 1.15
C ALA A 72 -7.53 -4.19 0.04
N VAL A 73 -7.68 -5.48 0.35
CA VAL A 73 -7.61 -6.57 -0.64
C VAL A 73 -8.72 -6.43 -1.67
N GLN A 74 -9.95 -6.10 -1.24
CA GLN A 74 -11.07 -5.88 -2.15
C GLN A 74 -10.81 -4.70 -3.09
N GLN A 75 -10.26 -3.59 -2.58
CA GLN A 75 -9.93 -2.41 -3.36
C GLN A 75 -8.93 -2.72 -4.46
N VAL A 76 -7.78 -3.29 -4.08
CA VAL A 76 -6.73 -3.65 -5.04
C VAL A 76 -7.25 -4.64 -6.08
N THR A 77 -7.94 -5.69 -5.65
CA THR A 77 -8.42 -6.74 -6.56
C THR A 77 -9.44 -6.21 -7.56
N ARG A 78 -10.46 -5.47 -7.08
CA ARG A 78 -11.52 -4.93 -7.95
C ARG A 78 -10.99 -3.87 -8.92
N ASN A 79 -10.07 -3.03 -8.47
CA ASN A 79 -9.52 -1.96 -9.31
C ASN A 79 -8.54 -2.51 -10.36
N MET A 80 -7.80 -3.57 -10.02
CA MET A 80 -6.93 -4.28 -10.97
C MET A 80 -7.72 -4.90 -12.14
N GLU A 81 -8.97 -5.33 -11.94
CA GLU A 81 -9.83 -5.84 -13.01
C GLU A 81 -10.17 -4.79 -14.09
N LEU A 82 -10.06 -3.49 -13.77
CA LEU A 82 -10.30 -2.41 -14.72
C LEU A 82 -9.14 -2.21 -15.71
N LEU A 83 -7.95 -2.73 -15.41
CA LEU A 83 -6.75 -2.51 -16.19
C LEU A 83 -6.78 -3.32 -17.50
N GLN A 84 -7.19 -2.68 -18.59
CA GLN A 84 -7.29 -3.26 -19.93
C GLN A 84 -6.77 -2.30 -21.00
N PRO A 85 -6.17 -2.79 -22.10
CA PRO A 85 -5.80 -1.94 -23.23
C PRO A 85 -7.00 -1.14 -23.75
N GLY A 86 -6.81 0.17 -23.91
CA GLY A 86 -7.86 1.11 -24.33
C GLY A 86 -8.62 1.78 -23.19
N MET A 87 -8.45 1.34 -21.94
CA MET A 87 -8.98 2.06 -20.77
C MET A 87 -8.31 3.43 -20.63
N THR A 88 -9.09 4.48 -20.47
CA THR A 88 -8.57 5.84 -20.24
C THR A 88 -8.31 6.09 -18.75
N PHE A 89 -7.41 7.03 -18.43
CA PHE A 89 -7.16 7.43 -17.03
C PHE A 89 -8.40 8.04 -16.37
N HIS A 90 -9.24 8.75 -17.14
CA HIS A 90 -10.53 9.25 -16.66
C HIS A 90 -11.47 8.11 -16.26
N GLU A 91 -11.55 7.04 -17.06
CA GLU A 91 -12.36 5.88 -16.72
C GLU A 91 -11.82 5.15 -15.48
N LEU A 92 -10.49 5.00 -15.34
CA LEU A 92 -9.90 4.42 -14.13
C LEU A 92 -10.25 5.22 -12.88
N ALA A 93 -10.06 6.54 -12.90
CA ALA A 93 -10.37 7.39 -11.74
C ALA A 93 -11.85 7.33 -11.34
N HIS A 94 -12.77 7.33 -12.31
CA HIS A 94 -14.20 7.40 -12.04
C HIS A 94 -14.90 6.04 -11.85
N ARG A 95 -14.29 4.93 -12.28
CA ARG A 95 -14.86 3.58 -12.14
C ARG A 95 -14.24 2.78 -11.01
N SER A 96 -13.09 3.21 -10.50
CA SER A 96 -12.45 2.55 -9.37
C SER A 96 -13.33 2.61 -8.14
N TRP A 97 -13.23 1.54 -7.37
CA TRP A 97 -13.93 1.42 -6.12
C TRP A 97 -13.02 1.85 -4.97
N ALA A 98 -13.61 2.53 -4.01
CA ALA A 98 -13.03 2.79 -2.70
C ALA A 98 -14.10 2.52 -1.63
N PRO A 99 -13.69 2.10 -0.42
CA PRO A 99 -14.60 2.06 0.72
C PRO A 99 -15.13 3.47 1.05
N PRO A 100 -16.25 3.59 1.78
CA PRO A 100 -16.76 4.86 2.26
C PRO A 100 -15.71 5.65 3.07
N GLU A 101 -15.61 6.97 2.83
CA GLU A 101 -14.59 7.85 3.44
C GLU A 101 -14.72 7.96 4.98
N ASP A 102 -15.91 7.74 5.53
CA ASP A 102 -16.17 7.71 6.97
C ASP A 102 -15.65 6.44 7.65
N GLU A 103 -15.43 5.37 6.88
CA GLU A 103 -14.95 4.07 7.36
C GLU A 103 -13.46 3.85 7.03
N TYR A 104 -12.87 4.65 6.11
CA TYR A 104 -11.57 4.35 5.52
C TYR A 104 -10.75 5.61 5.18
N ARG A 105 -9.48 5.61 5.59
CA ARG A 105 -8.49 6.61 5.17
C ARG A 105 -7.81 6.12 3.90
N HIS A 106 -8.09 6.77 2.78
CA HIS A 106 -7.56 6.38 1.47
C HIS A 106 -6.13 6.88 1.23
N TYR A 107 -5.43 6.22 0.31
CA TYR A 107 -4.16 6.69 -0.23
C TYR A 107 -4.38 7.86 -1.20
N SER A 108 -3.31 8.57 -1.58
CA SER A 108 -3.42 9.74 -2.48
C SER A 108 -3.80 9.38 -3.92
N VAL A 109 -3.51 8.16 -4.34
CA VAL A 109 -3.82 7.64 -5.68
C VAL A 109 -4.28 6.18 -5.60
N LEU A 110 -5.06 5.74 -6.57
CA LEU A 110 -5.48 4.34 -6.72
C LEU A 110 -4.56 3.56 -7.67
N PHE A 111 -3.84 4.27 -8.55
CA PHE A 111 -2.82 3.70 -9.42
C PHE A 111 -1.70 4.71 -9.66
N HIS A 112 -0.50 4.19 -9.92
CA HIS A 112 0.58 4.94 -10.53
C HIS A 112 1.38 4.06 -11.51
N GLY A 113 2.16 4.68 -12.38
CA GLY A 113 3.14 3.99 -13.19
C GLY A 113 4.36 3.59 -12.35
N VAL A 114 5.02 2.49 -12.73
CA VAL A 114 6.27 2.04 -12.12
C VAL A 114 7.25 1.60 -13.20
N GLY A 115 8.50 2.07 -13.08
CA GLY A 115 9.58 1.79 -14.01
C GLY A 115 10.93 1.76 -13.29
N GLN A 116 11.78 2.76 -13.51
CA GLN A 116 13.03 2.91 -12.72
C GLN A 116 12.74 3.41 -11.30
N CYS A 117 11.67 4.18 -11.15
CA CYS A 117 11.04 4.60 -9.90
C CYS A 117 9.54 4.78 -10.14
N ASP A 118 8.84 5.48 -9.26
CA ASP A 118 7.48 5.96 -9.52
C ASP A 118 7.46 6.85 -10.77
N GLU A 119 6.57 6.52 -11.70
CA GLU A 119 6.48 7.15 -13.01
C GLU A 119 5.04 7.54 -13.36
N TYR A 120 4.88 8.32 -14.43
CA TYR A 120 3.58 8.65 -14.99
C TYR A 120 2.82 7.37 -15.39
N PRO A 121 1.49 7.27 -15.17
CA PRO A 121 0.58 8.29 -14.64
C PRO A 121 0.46 8.27 -13.11
N SER A 122 -0.17 9.30 -12.53
CA SER A 122 -0.72 9.27 -11.17
C SER A 122 -2.24 9.40 -11.28
N ILE A 123 -2.99 8.39 -10.85
CA ILE A 123 -4.44 8.29 -11.07
C ILE A 123 -5.15 8.28 -9.71
N PRO A 124 -5.93 9.32 -9.38
CA PRO A 124 -6.67 9.40 -8.12
C PRO A 124 -7.83 8.40 -8.06
#